data_AF-A0A9W6V9L0-F1
#
_entry.id   AF-A0A9W6V9L0-F1
#
_cell.length_a   1.000
_cell.length_b   1.000
_cell.length_c   1.000
_cell.angle_alpha   90.00
_cell.angle_beta   90.00
_cell.angle_gamma   90.00
#
_symmetry.space_group_name_H-M   'P 1'
#
loop_
_entity.id
_entity.type
_entity.pdbx_description
1 polymer ?
#
loop_
_entity_poly.entity_id
_entity_poly.type
_entity_poly.pdbx_seq_one_letter_code
_entity_poly.pdbx_strand_id
1 'polypeptide(L)'
;MTDPYGFRRPTVADAENAIRRLHPTTADQVWTALRAKANLTGTEPDADALTALITAMEGTDPVLSLCAQAFRIRSGTHTALSAAHALVRSAE
;
A
#
# COMPACT_ATOMS: atom_id res chain seq x y z
N MET A 1 -11.30 3.29 -16.31
CA MET A 1 -9.96 3.50 -16.90
C MET A 1 -9.10 2.37 -16.40
N THR A 2 -8.64 1.53 -17.32
CA THR A 2 -7.98 0.24 -17.06
C THR A 2 -6.58 0.49 -16.54
N ASP A 3 -6.23 -0.01 -15.36
CA ASP A 3 -4.87 0.11 -14.84
C ASP A 3 -3.86 -0.44 -15.86
N PRO A 4 -2.67 0.19 -16.02
CA PRO A 4 -1.68 -0.23 -17.01
C PRO A 4 -1.37 -1.72 -16.91
N TYR A 5 -1.62 -2.44 -18.00
CA TYR A 5 -1.35 -3.89 -18.11
C TYR A 5 -2.04 -4.75 -17.03
N GLY A 6 -3.16 -4.29 -16.46
CA GLY A 6 -3.89 -4.99 -15.40
C GLY A 6 -3.20 -4.93 -14.03
N PHE A 7 -2.15 -4.13 -13.88
CA PHE A 7 -1.42 -3.97 -12.64
C PHE A 7 -1.99 -2.79 -11.86
N ARG A 8 -2.84 -3.04 -10.87
CA ARG A 8 -3.48 -1.99 -10.06
C ARG A 8 -2.58 -1.40 -8.99
N ARG A 9 -2.73 -0.11 -8.74
CA ARG A 9 -2.07 0.56 -7.61
C ARG A 9 -2.57 -0.04 -6.29
N PRO A 10 -1.68 -0.39 -5.35
CA PRO A 10 -2.13 -0.80 -4.01
C PRO A 10 -2.85 0.34 -3.30
N THR A 11 -3.82 -0.01 -2.46
CA THR A 11 -4.66 0.92 -1.69
C THR A 11 -4.51 0.71 -0.18
N VAL A 12 -5.02 1.64 0.64
CA VAL A 12 -5.11 1.43 2.10
C VAL A 12 -5.96 0.20 2.44
N ALA A 13 -7.02 -0.06 1.67
CA ALA A 13 -7.86 -1.25 1.86
C ALA A 13 -7.11 -2.56 1.58
N ASP A 14 -6.18 -2.58 0.61
CA ASP A 14 -5.31 -3.73 0.40
C ASP A 14 -4.42 -3.99 1.61
N ALA A 15 -3.89 -2.94 2.24
CA ALA A 15 -3.09 -3.05 3.46
C ALA A 15 -3.93 -3.58 4.63
N GLU A 16 -5.13 -3.05 4.85
CA GLU A 16 -6.03 -3.56 5.89
C GLU A 16 -6.35 -5.05 5.70
N ASN A 17 -6.68 -5.45 4.46
CA ASN A 17 -6.95 -6.84 4.13
C ASN A 17 -5.73 -7.75 4.37
N ALA A 18 -4.51 -7.27 4.07
CA ALA A 18 -3.29 -8.01 4.36
C ALA A 18 -3.10 -8.23 5.87
N ILE A 19 -3.31 -7.18 6.69
CA ILE A 19 -3.25 -7.26 8.16
C ILE A 19 -4.28 -8.28 8.68
N ARG A 20 -5.53 -8.22 8.20
CA ARG A 20 -6.60 -9.16 8.59
C ARG A 20 -6.25 -10.61 8.29
N ARG A 21 -5.53 -10.86 7.19
CA ARG A 21 -5.06 -12.22 6.81
C ARG A 21 -3.87 -12.69 7.64
N LEU A 22 -2.95 -11.80 7.99
CA LEU A 22 -1.74 -12.12 8.76
C LEU A 22 -2.04 -12.31 10.26
N HIS A 23 -3.00 -11.54 10.80
CA HIS A 23 -3.33 -11.51 12.22
C HIS A 23 -4.82 -11.78 12.45
N PRO A 24 -5.37 -12.95 12.10
CA PRO A 24 -6.83 -13.18 12.09
C PRO A 24 -7.51 -12.96 13.46
N THR A 25 -6.79 -13.13 14.56
CA THR A 25 -7.31 -12.96 15.92
C THR A 25 -7.09 -11.56 16.51
N THR A 26 -6.08 -10.83 16.04
CA THR A 26 -5.66 -9.54 16.60
C THR A 26 -5.67 -8.41 15.57
N ALA A 27 -6.26 -8.64 14.39
CA ALA A 27 -6.23 -7.73 13.24
C ALA A 27 -6.68 -6.31 13.60
N ASP A 28 -7.80 -6.17 14.30
CA ASP A 28 -8.35 -4.85 14.63
C ASP A 28 -7.43 -4.06 15.57
N GLN A 29 -6.77 -4.75 16.51
CA GLN A 29 -5.81 -4.14 17.42
C GLN A 29 -4.55 -3.71 16.67
N VAL A 30 -4.01 -4.58 15.81
CA VAL A 30 -2.83 -4.28 14.97
C VAL A 30 -3.14 -3.14 14.01
N TRP A 31 -4.30 -3.16 13.37
CA TRP A 31 -4.74 -2.12 12.43
C TRP A 31 -4.90 -0.76 13.12
N THR A 32 -5.55 -0.74 14.28
CA THR A 32 -5.70 0.49 15.08
C THR A 32 -4.34 1.06 15.49
N ALA A 33 -3.42 0.21 15.95
CA ALA A 33 -2.07 0.63 16.33
C ALA A 33 -1.28 1.18 15.14
N LEU A 34 -1.38 0.56 13.97
CA LEU A 34 -0.73 1.03 12.74
C LEU A 34 -1.28 2.37 12.26
N ARG A 35 -2.61 2.54 12.26
CA ARG A 35 -3.24 3.83 11.90
C ARG A 35 -2.81 4.94 12.84
N ALA A 36 -2.77 4.67 14.14
CA ALA A 36 -2.29 5.62 15.14
C ALA A 36 -0.81 5.98 14.90
N LYS A 37 0.05 4.99 14.66
CA LYS A 37 1.48 5.19 14.37
C LYS A 37 1.73 5.93 13.07
N ALA A 38 0.90 5.72 12.06
CA ALA A 38 0.93 6.44 10.79
C ALA A 38 0.25 7.82 10.85
N ASN A 39 -0.26 8.23 12.01
CA ASN A 39 -1.02 9.47 12.23
C ASN A 39 -2.19 9.65 11.24
N LEU A 40 -2.91 8.56 10.95
CA LEU A 40 -4.02 8.59 10.00
C LEU A 40 -5.35 8.89 10.68
N THR A 41 -5.96 10.00 10.28
CA THR A 41 -7.26 10.47 10.75
C THR A 41 -8.41 9.96 9.89
N GLY A 42 -8.12 9.52 8.66
CA GLY A 42 -9.11 9.03 7.68
C GLY A 42 -9.56 10.08 6.67
N THR A 43 -8.97 11.28 6.71
CA THR A 43 -9.22 12.36 5.74
C THR A 43 -8.10 12.51 4.71
N GLU A 44 -7.02 11.76 4.87
CA GLU A 44 -5.83 11.85 4.01
C GLU A 44 -6.11 11.23 2.62
N PRO A 45 -5.47 11.75 1.55
CA PRO A 45 -5.48 11.10 0.25
C PRO A 45 -4.92 9.66 0.34
N ASP A 46 -5.55 8.71 -0.35
CA ASP A 46 -5.21 7.27 -0.27
C ASP A 46 -3.72 6.99 -0.56
N ALA A 47 -3.12 7.76 -1.48
CA ALA A 47 -1.70 7.70 -1.81
C ALA A 47 -0.76 8.02 -0.63
N ASP A 48 -1.06 9.09 0.09
CA ASP A 48 -0.27 9.58 1.20
C ASP A 48 -0.51 8.72 2.43
N ALA A 49 -1.77 8.33 2.64
CA ALA A 49 -2.18 7.41 3.70
C ALA A 49 -1.48 6.06 3.60
N LEU A 50 -1.42 5.47 2.40
CA LEU A 50 -0.70 4.23 2.17
C LEU A 50 0.80 4.36 2.43
N THR A 51 1.42 5.47 2.02
CA THR A 51 2.85 5.72 2.24
C THR A 51 3.19 5.82 3.73
N ALA A 52 2.35 6.52 4.50
CA ALA A 52 2.48 6.60 5.95
C ALA A 52 2.29 5.24 6.63
N LEU A 53 1.31 4.44 6.18
CA LEU A 53 1.08 3.08 6.68
C LEU A 53 2.25 2.14 6.42
N ILE A 54 2.79 2.13 5.20
CA ILE A 54 3.98 1.35 4.83
C ILE A 54 5.12 1.69 5.79
N THR A 55 5.33 2.97 6.06
CA THR A 55 6.39 3.42 6.99
C THR A 55 6.13 2.94 8.43
N ALA A 56 4.89 2.99 8.89
CA ALA A 56 4.52 2.50 10.22
C ALA A 56 4.73 0.98 10.36
N MET A 57 4.42 0.21 9.32
CA MET A 57 4.59 -1.25 9.28
C MET A 57 6.06 -1.67 9.42
N GLU A 58 7.00 -0.97 8.78
CA GLU A 58 8.43 -1.30 8.82
C GLU A 58 9.02 -1.31 10.23
N GLY A 59 8.54 -0.42 11.09
CA GLY A 59 9.02 -0.31 12.47
C GLY A 59 8.22 -1.10 13.49
N THR A 60 7.32 -2.02 13.09
CA THR A 60 6.41 -2.72 14.01
C THR A 60 6.88 -4.12 14.36
N ASP A 61 7.02 -5.00 13.37
CA ASP A 61 7.60 -6.34 13.55
C ASP A 61 8.15 -6.86 12.20
N PRO A 62 8.94 -7.95 12.19
CA PRO A 62 9.56 -8.47 10.97
C PRO A 62 8.57 -8.89 9.88
N VAL A 63 7.39 -9.42 10.23
CA VAL A 63 6.37 -9.87 9.26
C VAL A 63 5.71 -8.65 8.61
N LEU A 64 5.35 -7.65 9.41
CA LEU A 64 4.82 -6.40 8.91
C LEU A 64 5.84 -5.62 8.08
N SER A 65 7.12 -5.68 8.44
CA SER A 65 8.20 -5.07 7.66
C SER A 65 8.33 -5.71 6.27
N LEU A 66 8.26 -7.03 6.17
CA LEU A 66 8.22 -7.72 4.87
C LEU A 66 6.97 -7.33 4.06
N CYS A 67 5.82 -7.22 4.71
CA CYS A 67 4.58 -6.79 4.06
C CYS A 67 4.70 -5.35 3.53
N ALA A 68 5.32 -4.45 4.29
CA ALA A 68 5.61 -3.08 3.86
C ALA A 68 6.52 -3.05 2.63
N GLN A 69 7.57 -3.87 2.61
CA GLN A 69 8.47 -3.99 1.47
C GLN A 69 7.72 -4.48 0.22
N ALA A 70 6.82 -5.45 0.36
CA ALA A 70 5.98 -5.91 -0.75
C ALA A 70 5.08 -4.78 -1.30
N PHE A 71 4.49 -3.95 -0.44
CA PHE A 71 3.71 -2.78 -0.87
C PHE A 71 4.57 -1.73 -1.59
N ARG A 72 5.79 -1.46 -1.12
CA ARG A 72 6.73 -0.55 -1.80
C ARG A 72 7.05 -1.02 -3.21
N ILE A 73 7.37 -2.31 -3.37
CA ILE A 73 7.66 -2.90 -4.68
C ILE A 73 6.45 -2.73 -5.60
N ARG A 74 5.25 -3.12 -5.15
CA ARG A 74 4.03 -3.02 -5.98
C ARG A 74 3.71 -1.59 -6.39
N SER A 75 3.83 -0.63 -5.48
CA SER A 75 3.62 0.79 -5.79
C SER A 75 4.66 1.32 -6.78
N GLY A 76 5.94 0.98 -6.59
CA GLY A 76 7.02 1.37 -7.50
C GLY A 76 6.84 0.76 -8.90
N THR A 77 6.49 -0.53 -8.98
CA THR A 77 6.18 -1.22 -10.24
C THR A 77 5.01 -0.56 -10.95
N HIS A 78 3.92 -0.25 -10.23
CA HIS A 78 2.78 0.47 -10.83
C HIS A 78 3.20 1.81 -11.44
N THR A 79 3.99 2.62 -10.71
CA THR A 79 4.49 3.91 -11.22
C THR A 79 5.32 3.74 -12.48
N ALA A 80 6.26 2.78 -12.48
CA ALA A 80 7.11 2.50 -13.64
C ALA A 80 6.28 2.04 -14.87
N LEU A 81 5.32 1.13 -14.66
CA LEU A 81 4.44 0.64 -15.72
C LEU A 81 3.52 1.73 -16.26
N SER A 82 3.02 2.61 -15.39
CA SER A 82 2.19 3.75 -15.79
C SER A 82 2.97 4.72 -16.67
N ALA A 83 4.21 5.03 -16.30
CA ALA A 83 5.09 5.88 -17.10
C ALA A 83 5.42 5.24 -18.46
N ALA A 84 5.76 3.95 -18.48
CA ALA A 84 6.01 3.21 -19.72
C ALA A 84 4.77 3.18 -20.64
N HIS A 85 3.59 2.94 -20.09
CA HIS A 85 2.34 2.95 -20.85
C HIS A 85 2.07 4.32 -21.48
N ALA A 86 2.26 5.40 -20.72
CA ALA A 86 2.09 6.77 -21.24
C ALA A 86 3.05 7.07 -22.39
N LEU A 87 4.32 6.66 -22.28
CA LEU A 87 5.32 6.84 -23.35
C LEU A 87 4.92 6.09 -24.63
N VAL A 88 4.55 4.82 -24.52
CA VAL A 88 4.11 4.00 -25.67
C VAL A 88 2.89 4.64 -26.34
N ARG A 89 1.88 5.04 -25.56
CA ARG A 89 0.65 5.66 -26.08
C ARG A 89 0.86 7.04 -26.69
N SER A 90 1.92 7.76 -26.30
CA SER A 90 2.27 9.06 -26.88
C SER A 90 3.05 8.95 -28.19
N ALA A 91 3.60 7.77 -28.50
CA ALA A 91 4.35 7.48 -29.71
C ALA A 91 3.49 6.83 -30.82
N GLU A 92 2.24 6.49 -30.50
CA GLU A 92 1.19 6.04 -31.43
C GLU A 92 0.39 7.23 -31.98
#